data_AF-A0A370V5B8-F1
#
_entry.id   AF-A0A370V5B8-F1
#
_cell.length_a   1.000
_cell.length_b   1.000
_cell.length_c   1.000
_cell.angle_alpha   90.00
_cell.angle_beta   90.00
_cell.angle_gamma   90.00
#
_symmetry.space_group_name_H-M   'P 1'
#
loop_
_entity.id
_entity.type
_entity.pdbx_description
1 polymer ?
#
loop_
_entity_poly.entity_id
_entity_poly.type
_entity_poly.pdbx_seq_one_letter_code
_entity_poly.pdbx_strand_id
1 'polypeptide(L)'
;MSRLPVTHRNTIIWIICYMIKKVLFMGNNDKTHPMEEKAYQFGKALKKLPLWGWGIIAFITMISIFNIHYSYILSLPFLWFLWYVFIRIDDKPWTENYPTLEEYWRIHPETKTKNGIKCYYCGSNQIKSYLWNNKQGRRVHYCFQCRQDLYRTKDF
;
A
#
# COMPACT_ATOMS: atom_id res chain seq x y z
N MET A 1 54.45 -7.34 -4.96
CA MET A 1 54.18 -6.97 -6.36
C MET A 1 53.39 -8.11 -6.98
N SER A 2 52.17 -8.00 -7.52
CA SER A 2 51.32 -6.87 -7.88
C SER A 2 49.86 -7.37 -7.92
N ARG A 3 48.95 -6.62 -7.29
CA ARG A 3 47.50 -6.72 -7.58
C ARG A 3 47.24 -6.11 -8.96
N LEU A 4 46.16 -6.55 -9.61
CA LEU A 4 45.09 -5.79 -10.31
C LEU A 4 44.37 -6.73 -11.33
N PRO A 5 43.13 -6.48 -11.79
CA PRO A 5 41.88 -6.56 -11.02
C PRO A 5 40.78 -7.30 -11.81
N VAL A 6 40.18 -8.39 -11.30
CA VAL A 6 38.99 -8.96 -11.96
C VAL A 6 37.76 -8.21 -11.46
N THR A 7 37.28 -7.34 -12.35
CA THR A 7 36.09 -6.51 -12.22
C THR A 7 34.86 -7.35 -11.86
N HIS A 8 34.13 -6.86 -10.85
CA HIS A 8 32.93 -7.43 -10.22
C HIS A 8 31.69 -7.45 -11.13
N ARG A 9 31.88 -7.58 -12.46
CA ARG A 9 30.81 -7.52 -13.47
C ARG A 9 30.52 -8.88 -14.12
N ASN A 10 31.40 -9.88 -13.93
CA ASN A 10 31.31 -11.18 -14.60
C ASN A 10 31.17 -12.39 -13.66
N THR A 11 31.03 -12.18 -12.35
CA THR A 11 30.91 -13.29 -11.38
C THR A 11 29.66 -14.13 -11.63
N ILE A 12 28.55 -13.49 -12.01
CA ILE A 12 27.28 -14.18 -12.31
C ILE A 12 27.40 -14.98 -13.61
N ILE A 13 28.04 -14.42 -14.65
CA ILE A 13 28.27 -15.14 -15.91
C ILE A 13 29.21 -16.33 -15.70
N TRP A 14 30.22 -16.20 -14.85
CA TRP A 14 31.14 -17.29 -14.51
C TRP A 14 30.42 -18.40 -13.72
N ILE A 15 29.56 -18.05 -12.76
CA ILE A 15 28.73 -18.99 -12.00
C ILE A 15 27.73 -19.69 -12.93
N ILE A 16 27.08 -18.97 -13.83
CA ILE A 16 26.13 -19.52 -14.80
C ILE A 16 26.86 -20.46 -15.78
N CYS A 17 28.01 -20.07 -16.33
CA CYS A 17 28.82 -20.95 -17.20
C CYS A 17 29.33 -22.19 -16.46
N TYR A 18 29.73 -22.07 -15.20
CA TYR A 18 30.14 -23.20 -14.37
C TYR A 18 28.97 -24.16 -14.10
N MET A 19 27.78 -23.64 -13.76
CA MET A 19 26.58 -24.46 -13.57
C MET A 19 26.13 -25.16 -14.85
N ILE A 20 26.11 -24.45 -15.99
CA ILE A 20 25.76 -25.03 -17.30
C ILE A 20 26.77 -26.12 -17.69
N LYS A 21 28.08 -25.89 -17.51
CA LYS A 21 29.13 -26.88 -17.77
C LYS A 21 28.96 -28.12 -16.88
N LYS A 22 28.59 -27.94 -15.61
CA LYS A 22 28.35 -29.05 -14.68
C LYS A 22 27.10 -29.86 -15.06
N VAL A 23 26.05 -29.21 -15.56
CA VAL A 23 24.81 -29.86 -16.00
C VAL A 23 24.97 -30.58 -17.34
N LEU A 24 25.77 -30.05 -18.27
CA LEU A 24 25.94 -30.62 -19.61
C LEU A 24 27.03 -31.69 -19.72
N PHE A 25 28.07 -31.68 -18.88
CA PHE A 25 29.29 -32.48 -19.11
C PHE A 25 29.63 -33.54 -18.06
N MET A 26 28.86 -33.69 -16.97
CA MET A 26 29.12 -34.78 -16.02
C MET A 26 28.37 -36.04 -16.44
N GLY A 27 29.10 -36.89 -17.17
CA GLY A 27 28.87 -38.31 -17.16
C GLY A 27 28.97 -38.86 -15.74
N ASN A 28 28.09 -39.84 -15.47
CA ASN A 28 28.06 -40.77 -14.34
C ASN A 28 29.10 -40.56 -13.22
N ASN A 29 28.57 -40.39 -12.00
CA ASN A 29 29.20 -40.56 -10.68
C ASN A 29 29.64 -39.27 -9.96
N ASP A 30 28.76 -38.71 -9.14
CA ASP A 30 29.06 -38.52 -7.72
C ASP A 30 27.77 -38.32 -6.90
N LYS A 31 27.81 -38.69 -5.63
CA LYS A 31 26.71 -38.94 -4.67
C LYS A 31 25.62 -37.86 -4.69
N THR A 32 24.44 -38.22 -5.17
CA THR A 32 23.22 -37.39 -5.11
C THR A 32 22.76 -37.23 -3.67
N HIS A 33 22.47 -35.99 -3.26
CA HIS A 33 21.87 -35.73 -1.94
C HIS A 33 20.55 -36.52 -1.84
N PRO A 34 20.13 -37.08 -0.67
CA PRO A 34 18.92 -37.91 -0.58
C PRO A 34 17.63 -37.19 -1.02
N MET A 35 17.64 -35.85 -1.02
CA MET A 35 16.55 -35.02 -1.55
C MET A 35 16.56 -34.94 -3.10
N GLU A 36 17.73 -35.02 -3.73
CA GLU A 36 17.91 -35.02 -5.18
C GLU A 36 17.54 -36.37 -5.80
N GLU A 37 17.81 -37.48 -5.09
CA GLU A 37 17.45 -38.82 -5.55
C GLU A 37 15.92 -38.99 -5.63
N LYS A 38 15.18 -38.50 -4.62
CA LYS A 38 13.71 -38.49 -4.63
C LYS A 38 13.15 -37.62 -5.76
N ALA A 39 13.72 -36.44 -5.98
CA ALA A 39 13.33 -35.56 -7.09
C ALA A 39 13.63 -36.18 -8.46
N TYR A 40 14.76 -36.88 -8.60
CA TYR A 40 15.14 -37.60 -9.82
C TYR A 40 14.21 -38.78 -10.12
N GLN A 41 13.91 -39.62 -9.12
CA GLN A 41 12.96 -40.73 -9.25
C GLN A 41 11.55 -40.21 -9.57
N PHE A 42 11.13 -39.10 -8.95
CA PHE A 42 9.86 -38.44 -9.25
C PHE A 42 9.83 -37.90 -10.69
N GLY A 43 10.89 -37.26 -11.16
CA GLY A 43 11.03 -36.80 -12.55
C GLY A 43 11.02 -37.95 -13.58
N LYS A 44 11.63 -39.09 -13.24
CA LYS A 44 11.59 -40.31 -14.06
C LYS A 44 10.20 -40.94 -14.11
N ALA A 45 9.46 -40.91 -13.00
CA ALA A 45 8.06 -41.33 -12.94
C ALA A 45 7.15 -40.38 -13.75
N LEU A 46 7.39 -39.06 -13.67
CA LEU A 46 6.66 -38.04 -14.43
C LEU A 46 6.77 -38.23 -15.96
N LYS A 47 7.95 -38.61 -16.45
CA LYS A 47 8.17 -38.92 -17.89
C LYS A 47 7.42 -40.15 -18.38
N LYS A 48 7.04 -41.07 -17.47
CA LYS A 48 6.26 -42.28 -17.81
C LYS A 48 4.75 -42.05 -17.75
N LEU A 49 4.28 -40.85 -17.39
CA LEU A 49 2.84 -40.61 -17.39
C LEU A 49 2.26 -40.69 -18.81
N PRO A 50 1.08 -41.32 -18.96
CA PRO A 50 0.35 -41.28 -20.22
C PRO A 50 -0.04 -39.85 -20.56
N LEU A 51 -0.27 -39.57 -21.85
CA LEU A 51 -0.61 -38.23 -22.36
C LEU A 51 -1.81 -37.60 -21.61
N TRP A 52 -2.78 -38.42 -21.20
CA TRP A 52 -3.95 -37.98 -20.42
C TRP A 52 -3.60 -37.50 -19.00
N GLY A 53 -2.51 -38.01 -18.41
CA GLY A 53 -2.03 -37.56 -17.10
C GLY A 53 -1.50 -36.13 -17.11
N TRP A 54 -0.82 -35.72 -18.18
CA TRP A 54 -0.41 -34.32 -18.39
C TRP A 54 -1.61 -33.40 -18.60
N GLY A 55 -2.66 -33.90 -19.28
CA GLY A 55 -3.93 -33.19 -19.44
C GLY A 55 -4.60 -32.85 -18.10
N ILE A 56 -4.62 -33.80 -17.15
CA ILE A 56 -5.20 -33.59 -15.82
C ILE A 56 -4.40 -32.56 -15.02
N ILE A 57 -3.07 -32.64 -15.03
CA ILE A 57 -2.22 -31.68 -14.31
C ILE A 57 -2.41 -30.27 -14.88
N ALA A 58 -2.42 -30.13 -16.21
CA ALA A 58 -2.68 -28.85 -16.87
C ALA A 58 -4.08 -28.29 -16.55
N PHE A 59 -5.08 -29.16 -16.44
CA PHE A 59 -6.43 -28.74 -16.08
C PHE A 59 -6.52 -28.25 -14.64
N ILE A 60 -5.90 -28.95 -13.69
CA ILE A 60 -5.86 -28.56 -12.27
C ILE A 60 -5.11 -27.24 -12.08
N THR A 61 -3.99 -27.04 -12.77
CA THR A 61 -3.25 -25.77 -12.70
C THR A 61 -4.06 -24.63 -13.28
N MET A 62 -4.77 -24.84 -14.40
CA MET A 62 -5.65 -23.83 -14.99
C MET A 62 -6.81 -23.42 -14.06
N ILE A 63 -7.48 -24.40 -13.43
CA ILE A 63 -8.54 -24.13 -12.45
C ILE A 63 -7.99 -23.35 -11.24
N SER A 64 -6.82 -23.74 -10.75
CA SER A 64 -6.21 -23.08 -9.59
C SER A 64 -5.85 -21.63 -9.90
N ILE A 65 -5.25 -21.37 -11.06
CA ILE A 65 -4.94 -20.02 -11.55
C ILE A 65 -6.21 -19.19 -11.68
N PHE A 66 -7.26 -19.75 -12.28
CA PHE A 66 -8.53 -19.05 -12.50
C PHE A 66 -9.22 -18.66 -11.18
N ASN A 67 -9.27 -19.57 -10.19
CA ASN A 67 -9.85 -19.27 -8.87
C ASN A 67 -9.06 -18.21 -8.10
N ILE A 68 -7.72 -18.27 -8.17
CA ILE A 68 -6.85 -17.26 -7.55
C ILE A 68 -7.10 -15.89 -8.20
N HIS A 69 -7.13 -15.83 -9.54
CA HIS A 69 -7.39 -14.58 -10.26
C HIS A 69 -8.78 -14.03 -9.94
N TYR A 70 -9.80 -14.88 -9.92
CA TYR A 70 -11.17 -14.48 -9.60
C TYR A 70 -11.30 -13.93 -8.18
N SER A 71 -10.65 -14.58 -7.20
CA SER A 71 -10.60 -14.11 -5.81
C SER A 71 -9.97 -12.71 -5.69
N TYR A 72 -8.85 -12.46 -6.38
CA TYR A 72 -8.22 -11.15 -6.38
C TYR A 72 -9.06 -10.09 -7.10
N ILE A 73 -9.68 -10.44 -8.24
CA ILE A 73 -10.55 -9.53 -8.99
C ILE A 73 -11.75 -9.08 -8.16
N LEU A 74 -12.31 -9.96 -7.31
CA LEU A 74 -13.45 -9.60 -6.45
C LEU A 74 -13.01 -8.83 -5.19
N SER A 75 -11.93 -9.26 -4.54
CA SER A 75 -11.50 -8.71 -3.24
C SER A 75 -10.80 -7.36 -3.34
N LEU A 76 -9.98 -7.12 -4.36
CA LEU A 76 -9.26 -5.84 -4.52
C LEU A 76 -10.17 -4.61 -4.66
N PRO A 77 -11.18 -4.58 -5.55
CA PRO A 77 -12.08 -3.43 -5.65
C PRO A 77 -12.95 -3.28 -4.39
N PHE A 78 -13.33 -4.39 -3.74
CA PHE A 78 -14.09 -4.34 -2.50
C PHE A 78 -13.28 -3.71 -1.36
N LEU A 79 -12.01 -4.09 -1.19
CA LEU A 79 -11.12 -3.49 -0.20
C LEU A 79 -10.83 -2.01 -0.51
N TRP A 80 -10.63 -1.66 -1.78
CA TRP A 80 -10.46 -0.28 -2.20
C TRP A 80 -11.71 0.56 -1.91
N PHE A 81 -12.90 0.01 -2.16
CA PHE A 81 -14.17 0.66 -1.86
C PHE A 81 -14.35 0.86 -0.36
N LEU A 82 -14.07 -0.16 0.47
CA LEU A 82 -14.11 -0.02 1.93
C LEU A 82 -13.14 1.07 2.41
N TRP A 83 -11.89 1.06 1.93
CA TRP A 83 -10.90 2.08 2.26
C TRP A 83 -11.38 3.49 1.87
N TYR A 84 -11.95 3.64 0.68
CA TYR A 84 -12.53 4.90 0.21
C TYR A 84 -13.65 5.40 1.13
N VAL A 85 -14.59 4.52 1.48
CA VAL A 85 -15.72 4.86 2.37
C VAL A 85 -15.22 5.25 3.76
N PHE A 86 -14.29 4.49 4.34
CA PHE A 86 -13.73 4.79 5.67
C PHE A 86 -13.02 6.14 5.73
N ILE A 87 -12.26 6.51 4.69
CA ILE A 87 -11.61 7.84 4.64
C ILE A 87 -12.66 8.95 4.55
N ARG A 88 -13.67 8.78 3.70
CA ARG A 88 -14.69 9.81 3.44
C ARG A 88 -15.60 10.04 4.64
N ILE A 89 -15.90 9.01 5.43
CA ILE A 89 -16.77 9.13 6.62
C ILE A 89 -16.11 10.00 7.70
N ASP A 90 -14.78 9.94 7.87
CA ASP A 90 -14.07 10.72 8.91
C ASP A 90 -14.12 12.24 8.65
N ASP A 91 -14.22 12.66 7.39
CA ASP A 91 -14.22 14.08 7.02
C ASP A 91 -15.59 14.77 7.12
N LYS A 92 -16.69 14.01 7.09
CA LYS A 92 -18.05 14.55 7.14
C LYS A 92 -18.34 15.41 8.37
N PRO A 93 -18.11 14.94 9.62
CA PRO A 93 -18.49 15.72 10.79
C PRO A 93 -17.70 17.03 10.91
N TRP A 94 -16.43 17.06 10.47
CA TRP A 94 -15.65 18.29 10.45
C TRP A 94 -16.14 19.27 9.38
N THR A 95 -16.57 18.74 8.24
CA THR A 95 -17.00 19.53 7.09
C THR A 95 -18.44 20.05 7.22
N GLU A 96 -19.30 19.32 7.92
CA GLU A 96 -20.72 19.67 8.08
C GLU A 96 -20.96 20.58 9.28
N ASN A 97 -20.24 20.37 10.41
CA ASN A 97 -20.50 21.12 11.64
C ASN A 97 -19.83 22.50 11.68
N TYR A 98 -18.72 22.70 10.97
CA TYR A 98 -17.90 23.89 11.09
C TYR A 98 -17.75 24.61 9.75
N PRO A 99 -18.23 25.85 9.57
CA PRO A 99 -18.06 26.58 8.31
C PRO A 99 -16.57 26.88 8.05
N THR A 100 -16.21 27.13 6.78
CA THR A 100 -14.89 27.69 6.45
C THR A 100 -14.82 29.16 6.89
N LEU A 101 -13.62 29.73 6.96
CA LEU A 101 -13.47 31.14 7.35
C LEU A 101 -14.24 32.09 6.42
N GLU A 102 -14.18 31.86 5.11
CA GLU A 102 -14.91 32.64 4.11
C GLU A 102 -16.42 32.54 4.30
N GLU A 103 -16.91 31.32 4.56
CA GLU A 103 -18.31 31.04 4.84
C GLU A 103 -18.78 31.72 6.13
N TYR A 104 -17.96 31.67 7.17
CA TYR A 104 -18.22 32.34 8.44
C TYR A 104 -18.36 33.87 8.26
N TRP A 105 -17.50 34.50 7.44
CA TRP A 105 -17.64 35.94 7.12
C TRP A 105 -18.85 36.24 6.25
N ARG A 106 -19.29 35.30 5.41
CA ARG A 106 -20.51 35.46 4.61
C ARG A 106 -21.75 35.44 5.50
N ILE A 107 -21.77 34.59 6.53
CA ILE A 107 -22.87 34.49 7.49
C ILE A 107 -22.82 35.66 8.50
N HIS A 108 -21.62 36.06 8.93
CA HIS A 108 -21.39 37.08 9.96
C HIS A 108 -20.40 38.15 9.49
N PRO A 109 -20.78 39.04 8.55
CA PRO A 109 -19.87 40.05 7.97
C PRO A 109 -19.33 41.04 9.02
N GLU A 110 -20.08 41.29 10.08
CA GLU A 110 -19.72 42.15 11.20
C GLU A 110 -18.47 41.65 11.94
N THR A 111 -18.17 40.35 11.88
CA THR A 111 -17.05 39.72 12.60
C THR A 111 -15.68 40.00 11.97
N LYS A 112 -15.66 40.55 10.76
CA LYS A 112 -14.44 40.93 10.05
C LYS A 112 -13.92 42.25 10.60
N THR A 113 -12.78 42.23 11.27
CA THR A 113 -12.12 43.45 11.78
C THR A 113 -10.83 43.73 11.02
N LYS A 114 -10.33 44.97 11.08
CA LYS A 114 -9.05 45.36 10.43
C LYS A 114 -7.86 44.51 10.88
N ASN A 115 -7.87 44.02 12.12
CA ASN A 115 -6.73 43.34 12.75
C ASN A 115 -7.00 41.85 13.02
N GLY A 116 -8.10 41.27 12.52
CA GLY A 116 -8.43 39.87 12.77
C GLY A 116 -9.92 39.58 12.75
N ILE A 117 -10.30 38.53 13.47
CA ILE A 117 -11.67 38.01 13.54
C ILE A 117 -12.17 38.15 14.97
N LYS A 118 -13.44 38.55 15.14
CA LYS A 118 -14.11 38.53 16.44
C LYS A 118 -15.17 37.44 16.51
N CYS A 119 -15.47 36.97 17.72
CA CYS A 119 -16.56 36.05 17.96
C CYS A 119 -17.91 36.72 17.66
N TYR A 120 -18.79 36.06 16.89
CA TYR A 120 -20.15 36.57 16.64
C TYR A 120 -21.01 36.62 17.92
N TYR A 121 -20.78 35.68 18.84
CA TYR A 121 -21.62 35.52 20.03
C TYR A 121 -21.27 36.52 21.15
N CYS A 122 -19.97 36.69 21.46
CA CYS A 122 -19.53 37.54 22.56
C CYS A 122 -18.70 38.77 22.16
N GLY A 123 -18.36 38.91 20.87
CA GLY A 123 -17.55 40.04 20.37
C GLY A 123 -16.07 40.02 20.77
N SER A 124 -15.60 39.00 21.50
CA SER A 124 -14.19 38.88 21.90
C SER A 124 -13.27 38.59 20.71
N ASN A 125 -12.06 39.14 20.75
CA ASN A 125 -11.01 38.93 19.75
C ASN A 125 -10.05 37.78 20.11
N GLN A 126 -10.29 37.10 21.25
CA GLN A 126 -9.45 36.02 21.73
C GLN A 126 -9.88 34.69 21.10
N ILE A 127 -9.35 34.38 19.91
CA ILE A 127 -9.62 33.14 19.18
C ILE A 127 -8.42 32.21 19.28
N LYS A 128 -8.66 30.96 19.65
CA LYS A 128 -7.64 29.89 19.71
C LYS A 128 -8.04 28.76 18.77
N SER A 129 -7.09 27.94 18.38
CA SER A 129 -7.35 26.75 17.57
C SER A 129 -6.91 25.47 18.29
N TYR A 130 -7.56 24.36 17.95
CA TYR A 130 -7.14 23.02 18.34
C TYR A 130 -7.16 22.09 17.12
N LEU A 131 -6.42 20.98 17.21
CA LEU A 131 -6.38 19.95 16.17
C LEU A 131 -7.62 19.07 16.25
N TRP A 132 -8.34 18.94 15.14
CA TRP A 132 -9.51 18.07 15.06
C TRP A 132 -9.09 16.60 14.93
N ASN A 133 -9.53 15.77 15.88
CA ASN A 133 -9.27 14.32 15.91
C ASN A 133 -7.77 13.96 15.85
N ASN A 134 -6.90 14.82 16.43
CA ASN A 134 -5.43 14.66 16.40
C ASN A 134 -4.82 14.44 15.00
N LYS A 135 -5.55 14.79 13.94
CA LYS A 135 -5.05 14.67 12.56
C LYS A 135 -4.38 15.97 12.16
N GLN A 136 -3.21 15.84 11.54
CA GLN A 136 -2.48 16.97 10.98
C GLN A 136 -3.32 17.63 9.87
N GLY A 137 -3.26 18.96 9.80
CA GLY A 137 -3.91 19.72 8.74
C GLY A 137 -5.39 20.06 8.96
N ARG A 138 -6.05 19.59 10.03
CA ARG A 138 -7.45 19.95 10.34
C ARG A 138 -7.52 20.71 11.66
N ARG A 139 -7.85 22.01 11.60
CA ARG A 139 -8.00 22.86 12.79
C ARG A 139 -9.40 23.43 12.90
N VAL A 140 -9.90 23.49 14.14
CA VAL A 140 -11.13 24.22 14.49
C VAL A 140 -10.74 25.39 15.36
N HIS A 141 -11.28 26.56 15.05
CA HIS A 141 -11.07 27.80 15.78
C HIS A 141 -12.26 28.06 16.69
N TYR A 142 -11.98 28.32 17.96
CA TYR A 142 -12.98 28.58 18.99
C TYR A 142 -12.66 29.86 19.75
N CYS A 143 -13.70 30.48 20.32
CA CYS A 143 -13.53 31.66 21.17
C CYS A 143 -13.07 31.23 22.58
N PHE A 144 -11.98 31.83 23.06
CA PHE A 144 -11.47 31.53 24.40
C PHE A 144 -12.43 31.95 25.52
N GLN A 145 -13.23 33.01 25.30
CA GLN A 145 -14.09 33.60 26.32
C GLN A 145 -15.45 32.90 26.45
N CYS A 146 -16.17 32.66 25.35
CA CYS A 146 -17.46 31.98 25.39
C CYS A 146 -17.39 30.48 25.04
N ARG A 147 -16.21 29.96 24.69
CA ARG A 147 -15.98 28.55 24.30
C ARG A 147 -16.76 28.07 23.08
N GLN A 148 -17.31 28.99 22.28
CA GLN A 148 -18.03 28.66 21.06
C GLN A 148 -17.06 28.33 19.92
N ASP A 149 -17.31 27.22 19.23
CA ASP A 149 -16.64 26.88 17.98
C ASP A 149 -17.15 27.77 16.84
N LEU A 150 -16.24 28.29 16.03
CA LEU A 150 -16.52 29.33 15.04
C LEU A 150 -16.38 28.83 13.61
N TYR A 151 -15.16 28.48 13.21
CA TYR A 151 -14.84 28.09 11.84
C TYR A 151 -13.68 27.10 11.78
N ARG A 152 -13.52 26.45 10.64
CA ARG A 152 -12.45 25.50 10.37
C ARG A 152 -11.41 26.05 9.40
N THR A 153 -10.16 25.61 9.54
CA THR A 153 -9.10 25.82 8.54
C THR A 153 -8.39 24.53 8.21
N LYS A 154 -8.03 24.37 6.94
CA LYS A 154 -7.18 23.27 6.48
C LYS A 154 -5.75 23.79 6.32
N ASP A 155 -4.82 23.29 7.12
CA ASP A 155 -3.40 23.56 6.90
C ASP A 155 -2.91 22.56 5.84
N PHE A 156 -2.34 23.07 4.75
CA PHE A 156 -1.80 22.27 3.63
C PHE A 156 -0.36 21.85 3.88
#